data_AF-A0A841L4K9-F1
#
_entry.id   AF-A0A841L4K9-F1
#
_cell.length_a   1.000
_cell.length_b   1.000
_cell.length_c   1.000
_cell.angle_alpha   90.00
_cell.angle_beta   90.00
_cell.angle_gamma   90.00
#
_symmetry.space_group_name_H-M   'P 1'
#
loop_
_entity.id
_entity.type
_entity.pdbx_description
1 polymer ?
#
loop_
_entity_poly.entity_id
_entity_poly.type
_entity_poly.pdbx_seq_one_letter_code
_entity_poly.pdbx_strand_id
1 'polypeptide(L)' 'METKYYKTWEQYVAEHPEIDKRLANVMAPKMQSYEEMMFAFVMMLLM' A
#
# COMPACT_ATOMS: atom_id res chain seq x y z
N MET A 1 -14.50 3.06 -7.61
CA MET A 1 -14.18 1.64 -7.35
C MET A 1 -14.03 1.52 -5.83
N GLU A 2 -15.13 1.55 -5.09
CA GLU A 2 -15.09 1.42 -3.63
C GLU A 2 -15.25 -0.05 -3.29
N THR A 3 -14.16 -0.66 -2.83
CA THR A 3 -14.18 -2.06 -2.39
C THR A 3 -13.73 -2.10 -0.94
N LYS A 4 -14.27 -3.03 -0.16
CA LYS A 4 -13.91 -3.19 1.26
C LYS A 4 -12.41 -3.47 1.47
N TYR A 5 -11.72 -3.95 0.43
CA TYR A 5 -10.36 -4.47 0.51
C TYR A 5 -9.33 -3.57 -0.17
N TYR A 6 -9.76 -2.50 -0.82
CA TYR A 6 -8.89 -1.54 -1.47
C TYR A 6 -9.08 -0.17 -0.84
N LYS A 7 -8.04 0.31 -0.16
CA LYS A 7 -7.97 1.67 0.35
C LYS A 7 -6.81 2.38 -0.34
N THR A 8 -7.02 3.62 -0.73
CA THR A 8 -5.92 4.43 -1.26
C THR A 8 -5.02 4.89 -0.11
N TRP A 9 -3.79 5.27 -0.45
CA TRP A 9 -2.84 5.79 0.53
C TRP A 9 -3.38 7.02 1.27
N GLU A 10 -4.09 7.90 0.57
CA GLU A 10 -4.70 9.11 1.16
C GLU A 10 -5.78 8.75 2.18
N GLN A 11 -6.60 7.74 1.89
CA GLN A 11 -7.62 7.24 2.81
C GLN A 11 -6.98 6.59 4.04
N TYR A 12 -5.90 5.83 3.86
CA TYR A 12 -5.16 5.21 4.94
C TYR A 12 -4.53 6.27 5.88
N VAL A 13 -3.85 7.27 5.34
CA VAL A 13 -3.24 8.35 6.14
C VAL A 13 -4.31 9.20 6.85
N ALA A 14 -5.47 9.41 6.24
CA ALA A 14 -6.57 10.13 6.88
C ALA A 14 -7.14 9.38 8.10
N GLU A 15 -7.12 8.04 8.09
CA GLU A 15 -7.54 7.21 9.22
C GLU A 15 -6.43 7.05 10.29
N HIS A 16 -5.17 7.35 9.95
CA HIS A 16 -4.00 7.14 10.79
C HIS A 16 -3.22 8.45 11.05
N PRO A 17 -3.73 9.35 11.91
CA PRO A 17 -3.10 10.64 12.22
C PRO A 17 -1.74 10.52 12.94
N GLU A 18 -1.37 9.33 13.42
CA GLU A 18 -0.07 9.00 14.02
C GLU A 18 1.08 8.95 13.01
N ILE A 19 0.77 8.90 11.71
CA ILE A 19 1.78 8.86 10.66
C ILE A 19 2.37 10.26 10.48
N ASP A 20 3.63 10.43 10.86
CA ASP A 20 4.36 11.67 10.60
C ASP A 20 4.39 11.96 9.10
N LYS A 21 3.99 13.18 8.70
CA LYS A 21 3.97 13.64 7.31
C LYS A 21 5.32 13.48 6.60
N ARG A 22 6.44 13.52 7.34
CA ARG A 22 7.79 13.27 6.79
C ARG A 22 8.01 11.81 6.45
N LEU A 23 7.44 10.89 7.23
CA LEU A 23 7.51 9.45 7.00
C LEU A 23 6.54 8.99 5.90
N ALA A 24 5.40 9.67 5.76
CA ALA A 24 4.39 9.32 4.76
C ALA A 24 4.95 9.26 3.32
N ASN A 25 5.83 10.22 2.97
CA ASN A 25 6.47 10.28 1.64
C ASN A 25 7.43 9.12 1.37
N VAL A 26 7.98 8.49 2.42
CA VAL A 26 8.88 7.33 2.31
C VAL A 26 8.10 6.01 2.38
N MET A 27 7.00 6.01 3.13
CA MET A 27 6.13 4.84 3.29
C MET A 27 5.35 4.51 2.02
N ALA A 28 4.83 5.52 1.31
CA ALA A 28 4.08 5.31 0.08
C ALA A 28 4.82 4.46 -0.98
N PRO A 29 6.05 4.80 -1.42
CA PRO A 29 6.78 3.99 -2.39
C PRO A 29 7.19 2.61 -1.83
N LYS A 30 7.36 2.48 -0.50
CA LYS A 30 7.62 1.17 0.14
C LYS A 30 6.39 0.26 0.15
N MET A 31 5.20 0.80 0.37
CA MET A 31 3.98 0.00 0.33
C MET A 31 3.72 -0.51 -1.08
N GLN A 32 3.88 0.35 -2.09
CA GLN A 32 3.75 -0.05 -3.48
C GLN A 32 4.75 -1.16 -3.86
N SER A 33 6.01 -1.08 -3.42
CA SER A 33 6.99 -2.13 -3.73
C SER A 33 6.64 -3.47 -3.07
N TYR A 34 6.02 -3.47 -1.89
CA TYR A 34 5.50 -4.70 -1.29
C TYR A 34 4.31 -5.26 -2.05
N GLU A 35 3.39 -4.42 -2.52
CA GLU A 35 2.27 -4.86 -3.36
C GLU A 35 2.76 -5.51 -4.66
N GLU A 36 3.74 -4.89 -5.33
CA GLU A 36 4.37 -5.43 -6.53
C GLU A 36 5.09 -6.75 -6.27
N MET A 37 5.81 -6.86 -5.14
CA MET A 37 6.48 -8.10 -4.75
C MET A 37 5.48 -9.23 -4.45
N MET A 38 4.39 -8.92 -3.76
CA MET A 38 3.34 -9.88 -3.44
C MET A 38 2.63 -10.35 -4.71
N PHE A 39 2.35 -9.43 -5.63
CA PHE A 39 1.82 -9.76 -6.95
C PHE A 39 2.79 -10.67 -7.74
N ALA A 40 4.06 -10.30 -7.82
CA ALA A 40 5.08 -11.11 -8.50
C ALA A 40 5.22 -12.51 -7.89
N PHE A 41 5.17 -12.62 -6.56
CA PHE A 41 5.19 -13.90 -5.85
C PHE A 41 3.99 -14.77 -6.22
N VAL A 42 2.77 -14.23 -6.21
CA VAL A 42 1.56 -14.97 -6.60
C VAL A 42 1.62 -15.40 -8.06
N MET A 43 2.07 -14.53 -8.96
CA MET A 43 2.23 -14.86 -10.38
C MET A 43 3.27 -15.97 -10.60
N MET A 44 4.35 -16.00 -9.81
CA MET A 44 5.34 -17.07 -9.86
C MET A 44 4.76 -18.43 -9.44
N LEU A 45 3.87 -18.46 -8.43
CA LEU A 45 3.23 -19.72 -8.00
C LEU A 45 2.24 -20.30 -9.03
N LEU A 46 1.75 -19.45 -9.95
CA LEU A 46 0.80 -19.85 -10.99
C LEU A 46 1.48 -20.27 -12.30
N MET A 47 2.79 -20.04 -12.44
CA MET A 47 3.63 -20.48 -13.56
C MET A 47 4.33 -21.79 -13.25
#